data_AF-A0A527Z3F0-F1
#
_entry.id   AF-A0A527Z3F0-F1
#
_cell.length_a   1.000
_cell.length_b   1.000
_cell.length_c   1.000
_cell.angle_alpha   90.00
_cell.angle_beta   90.00
_cell.angle_gamma   90.00
#
_symmetry.space_group_name_H-M   'P 1'
#
loop_
_entity.id
_entity.type
_entity.pdbx_description
1 polymer ?
#
loop_
_entity_poly.entity_id
_entity_poly.type
_entity_poly.pdbx_seq_one_letter_code
_entity_poly.pdbx_strand_id
1 'polypeptide(L)'
;TRPGGDPERTAKFSIALLSCLRGSICLYQGEELGLEEAELAFEDLRDPYGIRFWPGFKGRDGCRTPMVWEKGANNAGFSTGKPWLP
;
A
#
# COMPACT_ATOMS: atom_id res chain seq x y z
N THR A 1 10.53 1.30 5.40
CA THR A 1 11.60 2.10 6.05
C THR A 1 12.46 1.20 6.92
N ARG A 2 13.68 1.61 7.33
CA ARG A 2 14.44 0.79 8.31
C ARG A 2 13.61 0.68 9.60
N PRO A 3 13.64 -0.45 10.33
CA PRO A 3 13.02 -0.54 11.65
C PRO A 3 13.51 0.61 12.54
N GLY A 4 12.58 1.36 13.14
CA GLY A 4 12.87 2.55 13.95
C GLY A 4 13.12 3.85 13.20
N GLY A 5 12.92 3.88 11.87
CA GLY A 5 12.93 5.11 11.07
C GLY A 5 11.64 5.93 11.22
N ASP A 6 11.60 7.09 10.55
CA ASP A 6 10.43 7.97 10.44
C ASP A 6 9.79 7.77 9.03
N PRO A 7 8.70 6.99 8.93
CA PRO A 7 8.04 6.71 7.65
C PRO A 7 7.44 7.96 7.01
N GLU A 8 6.85 8.85 7.82
CA GLU A 8 6.20 10.07 7.33
C GLU A 8 7.21 11.01 6.68
N ARG A 9 8.36 11.23 7.33
CA ARG A 9 9.43 12.05 6.76
C ARG A 9 9.98 11.43 5.47
N THR A 10 10.13 10.11 5.45
CA THR A 10 10.63 9.39 4.28
C THR A 10 9.67 9.49 3.10
N ALA A 11 8.37 9.33 3.33
CA ALA A 11 7.34 9.45 2.30
C ALA A 11 7.32 10.85 1.67
N LYS A 12 7.28 11.90 2.51
CA LYS A 12 7.31 13.30 2.05
C LYS A 12 8.56 13.61 1.23
N PHE A 13 9.73 13.19 1.71
CA PHE A 13 10.99 13.40 0.99
C PHE A 13 11.01 12.67 -0.35
N SER A 14 10.51 11.43 -0.41
CA SER A 14 10.53 10.62 -1.62
C SER A 14 9.66 11.22 -2.73
N ILE A 15 8.45 11.70 -2.40
CA ILE A 15 7.57 12.39 -3.35
C ILE A 15 8.16 13.74 -3.79
N ALA A 16 8.76 14.48 -2.87
CA ALA A 16 9.44 15.74 -3.20
C ALA A 16 10.60 15.50 -4.19
N LEU A 17 11.41 14.46 -3.95
CA LEU A 17 12.49 14.08 -4.85
C LEU A 17 11.96 13.65 -6.23
N LEU A 18 10.96 12.77 -6.28
CA LEU A 18 10.32 12.33 -7.53
C LEU A 18 9.80 13.51 -8.34
N SER A 19 9.13 14.46 -7.68
CA SER A 19 8.55 15.66 -8.31
C SER A 19 9.58 16.66 -8.81
N CYS A 20 10.82 16.62 -8.31
CA CYS A 20 11.92 17.47 -8.77
C CYS A 20 12.65 16.92 -9.99
N LEU A 21 12.38 15.68 -10.42
CA LEU A 21 12.96 15.11 -11.61
C LEU A 21 12.35 15.76 -12.86
N ARG A 22 13.18 16.00 -13.89
CA ARG A 22 12.70 16.53 -15.17
C ARG A 22 11.88 15.47 -15.91
N GLY A 23 10.57 15.60 -15.91
CA GLY A 23 9.67 14.75 -16.67
C GLY A 23 8.26 14.76 -16.10
N SER A 24 7.37 14.00 -16.73
CA SER A 24 6.09 13.65 -16.11
C SER A 24 6.31 12.63 -15.00
N ILE A 25 5.49 12.68 -13.96
CA ILE A 25 5.53 11.73 -12.85
C ILE A 25 4.25 10.88 -12.85
N CYS A 26 4.37 9.64 -12.39
CA CYS A 26 3.25 8.83 -11.96
C CYS A 26 3.26 8.80 -10.44
N LEU A 27 2.12 9.07 -9.82
CA LEU A 27 1.89 8.93 -8.40
C LEU A 27 0.80 7.87 -8.22
N TYR A 28 1.07 6.85 -7.41
CA TYR A 28 0.15 5.75 -7.16
C TYR A 28 -0.77 6.08 -5.98
N GLN A 29 -1.99 5.53 -6.02
CA GLN A 29 -3.00 5.77 -4.99
C GLN A 29 -2.50 5.38 -3.60
N GLY A 30 -2.54 6.31 -2.65
CA GLY A 30 -2.06 6.11 -1.29
C GLY A 30 -0.61 6.53 -1.06
N GLU A 31 0.19 6.76 -2.12
CA GLU A 31 1.53 7.34 -1.96
C GLU A 31 1.44 8.76 -1.38
N GLU A 32 0.43 9.54 -1.79
CA GLU A 32 0.17 10.89 -1.27
C GLU A 32 -0.15 10.91 0.23
N LEU A 33 -0.64 9.78 0.76
CA LEU A 33 -0.91 9.57 2.18
C LEU A 33 0.28 8.94 2.92
N GLY A 34 1.32 8.53 2.20
CA GLY A 34 2.47 7.81 2.75
C GLY A 34 2.12 6.42 3.28
N LEU A 35 1.17 5.72 2.65
CA LEU A 35 0.78 4.36 3.06
C LEU A 35 1.97 3.39 2.91
N GLU A 36 2.12 2.52 3.90
CA GLU A 36 3.08 1.41 3.84
C GLU A 36 2.46 0.19 3.14
N GLU A 37 3.31 -0.72 2.68
CA GLU A 37 2.87 -2.01 2.13
C GLU A 37 2.06 -2.79 3.19
N ALA A 38 0.88 -3.28 2.83
CA ALA A 38 0.08 -4.08 3.74
C ALA A 38 0.65 -5.49 3.92
N GLU A 39 0.73 -5.95 5.16
CA GLU A 39 1.08 -7.34 5.48
C GLU A 39 -0.16 -8.22 5.41
N LEU A 40 -0.16 -9.16 4.46
CA LEU A 40 -1.28 -10.06 4.21
C LEU A 40 -0.97 -11.49 4.67
N ALA A 41 -1.98 -12.15 5.23
CA ALA A 41 -1.93 -13.58 5.49
C ALA A 41 -2.08 -14.36 4.18
N PHE A 42 -1.63 -15.62 4.16
CA PHE A 42 -1.71 -16.46 2.96
C PHE A 42 -3.15 -16.65 2.50
N GLU A 43 -4.09 -16.75 3.45
CA GLU A 43 -5.51 -16.99 3.20
C GLU A 43 -6.21 -15.78 2.56
N ASP A 44 -5.62 -14.59 2.68
CA ASP A 44 -6.14 -13.35 2.10
C ASP A 44 -5.63 -13.10 0.68
N LEU A 45 -4.60 -13.83 0.23
CA LEU A 45 -4.01 -13.64 -1.09
C LEU A 45 -5.00 -13.89 -2.22
N ARG A 46 -5.00 -12.97 -3.19
CA ARG A 46 -5.79 -13.01 -4.42
C ARG A 46 -4.91 -13.10 -5.66
N ASP A 47 -3.68 -12.60 -5.61
CA ASP A 47 -2.73 -12.60 -6.70
C ASP A 47 -2.19 -14.03 -6.95
N PRO A 48 -2.47 -14.62 -8.14
CA PRO A 48 -1.95 -15.93 -8.49
C PRO A 48 -0.42 -16.00 -8.43
N TYR A 49 0.27 -14.86 -8.63
CA TYR A 49 1.72 -14.82 -8.55
C TYR A 49 2.23 -14.96 -7.12
N GLY A 50 1.57 -14.34 -6.14
CA GLY A 50 1.89 -14.50 -4.72
C GLY A 50 1.57 -15.90 -4.21
N ILE A 51 0.41 -16.44 -4.59
CA ILE A 51 0.00 -17.80 -4.23
C ILE A 51 1.01 -18.84 -4.74
N ARG A 52 1.51 -18.68 -5.97
CA ARG A 52 2.44 -19.63 -6.60
C ARG A 52 3.83 -19.68 -5.94
N PHE A 53 4.31 -18.57 -5.41
CA PHE A 53 5.70 -18.43 -4.93
C PHE A 53 5.81 -18.17 -3.42
N TRP A 54 4.72 -18.34 -2.69
CA TRP A 54 4.70 -18.23 -1.24
C TRP A 54 5.62 -19.26 -0.56
N PRO A 55 6.33 -18.92 0.53
CA PRO A 55 6.43 -17.59 1.17
C PRO A 55 7.57 -16.72 0.63
N GLY A 56 8.38 -17.24 -0.31
CA GLY A 56 9.57 -16.55 -0.81
C GLY A 56 9.26 -15.26 -1.59
N PHE A 57 8.09 -15.22 -2.23
CA PHE A 57 7.56 -14.02 -2.87
C PHE A 57 6.05 -13.93 -2.62
N LYS A 58 5.61 -12.86 -1.94
CA LYS A 58 4.23 -12.71 -1.46
C LYS A 58 3.24 -12.15 -2.51
N GLY A 59 3.69 -11.81 -3.72
CA GLY A 59 2.82 -11.26 -4.75
C GLY A 59 2.70 -9.73 -4.69
N ARG A 60 1.60 -9.23 -5.27
CA ARG A 60 1.35 -7.79 -5.45
C ARG A 60 0.17 -7.26 -4.62
N ASP A 61 -0.48 -8.11 -3.82
CA ASP A 61 -1.69 -7.71 -3.11
C ASP A 61 -1.43 -6.69 -1.99
N GLY A 62 -0.21 -6.63 -1.45
CA GLY A 62 0.14 -5.69 -0.37
C GLY A 62 0.00 -4.22 -0.77
N CYS A 63 0.19 -3.88 -2.05
CA CYS A 63 -0.02 -2.54 -2.59
C CYS A 63 -1.41 -2.34 -3.23
N ARG A 64 -2.33 -3.29 -3.06
CA ARG A 64 -3.68 -3.28 -3.67
C ARG A 64 -4.80 -3.31 -2.65
N THR A 65 -4.47 -3.21 -1.36
CA THR A 65 -5.47 -3.11 -0.32
C THR A 65 -6.35 -1.86 -0.54
N PRO A 66 -7.60 -1.89 -0.06
CA PRO A 66 -8.52 -0.79 -0.25
C PRO A 66 -8.01 0.55 0.30
N MET A 67 -8.41 1.66 -0.34
CA MET A 67 -8.06 3.01 0.12
C MET A 67 -8.68 3.34 1.48
N VAL A 68 -7.94 4.11 2.28
CA VAL A 68 -8.35 4.60 3.61
C VAL A 68 -8.95 6.00 3.46
N TRP A 69 -10.28 6.09 3.30
CA TRP A 69 -10.97 7.37 3.14
C TRP A 69 -11.24 8.09 4.46
N GLU A 70 -11.65 7.32 5.48
CA GLU A 70 -12.02 7.86 6.79
C GLU A 70 -11.41 7.02 7.91
N LYS A 71 -10.59 7.67 8.73
CA LYS A 71 -9.95 7.03 9.89
C LYS A 71 -11.01 6.64 10.92
N GLY A 72 -11.07 5.35 11.26
CA GLY A 72 -11.96 4.82 12.29
C GLY A 72 -13.36 4.43 11.81
N ALA A 73 -13.70 4.71 10.55
CA ALA A 73 -14.91 4.16 9.94
C ALA A 73 -14.74 2.66 9.63
N ASN A 74 -15.86 1.92 9.56
CA ASN A 74 -15.84 0.52 9.11
C ASN A 74 -15.21 0.42 7.71
N ASN A 75 -14.28 -0.53 7.53
CA ASN A 75 -13.46 -0.68 6.33
C ASN A 75 -12.82 0.65 5.86
N ALA A 76 -12.46 1.53 6.79
CA ALA A 76 -11.95 2.87 6.53
C ALA A 76 -12.80 3.72 5.57
N GLY A 77 -14.12 3.49 5.53
CA GLY A 77 -15.03 4.18 4.62
C GLY A 77 -14.99 3.69 3.17
N PHE A 78 -14.25 2.62 2.85
CA PHE A 78 -14.14 2.07 1.50
C PHE A 78 -15.42 1.37 1.02
N SER A 79 -16.04 0.57 1.89
CA SER A 79 -17.20 -0.25 1.54
C SER A 79 -18.05 -0.54 2.76
N THR A 80 -19.36 -0.69 2.53
CA THR A 80 -20.32 -1.17 3.54
C THR A 80 -20.28 -2.69 3.73
N GLY A 81 -19.70 -3.42 2.77
CA GLY A 81 -19.50 -4.88 2.83
C GLY A 81 -18.04 -5.27 3.06
N LYS A 82 -17.76 -6.58 3.11
CA LYS A 82 -16.37 -7.08 3.22
C LYS A 82 -15.57 -6.71 1.96
N PRO A 83 -14.44 -6.00 2.06
CA PRO A 83 -13.61 -5.71 0.90
C PRO A 83 -12.93 -6.98 0.36
N TRP A 84 -12.47 -6.90 -0.88
CA TRP A 84 -11.90 -8.03 -1.62
C TRP A 84 -10.50 -8.45 -1.13
N LEU A 85 -9.77 -7.49 -0.55
CA LEU A 85 -8.57 -7.63 0.27
C LEU A 85 -8.83 -6.92 1.62
N PRO A 86 -8.16 -7.36 2.71
CA PRO A 86 -8.34 -6.76 4.04
C PRO A 86 -7.84 -5.31 4.11
#